data_AF-A0A2W4JQI6-F1
#
_entry.id   AF-A0A2W4JQI6-F1
#
_cell.length_a   1.000
_cell.length_b   1.000
_cell.length_c   1.000
_cell.angle_alpha   90.00
_cell.angle_beta   90.00
_cell.angle_gamma   90.00
#
_symmetry.space_group_name_H-M   'P 1'
#
loop_
_entity.id
_entity.type
_entity.pdbx_description
1 polymer ?
#
loop_
_entity_poly.entity_id
_entity_poly.type
_entity_poly.pdbx_seq_one_letter_code
_entity_poly.pdbx_strand_id
1 'polypeptide(L)'
;RRASGGPAEQTFATLVGLELRPRRLRAASALWKLVGDQHGIDKRDNLWSHPDLMPTADDLDDPLEFAERLGADASGLADFDPIAELNRTEKATEDRAGDADSGDTRDAASKGTEGDTPGNTENDDPGTGPRTDG
;
A
#
# COMPACT_ATOMS: atom_id res chain seq x y z
N ARG A 1 -42.42 20.92 -17.90
CA ARG A 1 -42.22 19.45 -18.01
C ARG A 1 -40.77 19.18 -18.43
N ARG A 2 -39.85 19.01 -17.47
CA ARG A 2 -38.52 18.42 -17.70
C ARG A 2 -38.22 17.57 -16.48
N ALA A 3 -38.77 16.36 -16.52
CA ALA A 3 -38.50 15.31 -15.57
C ALA A 3 -38.00 14.14 -16.40
N SER A 4 -36.88 13.54 -15.99
CA SER A 4 -36.17 12.42 -16.63
C SER A 4 -35.55 12.68 -18.00
N GLY A 5 -34.41 12.04 -18.22
CA GLY A 5 -33.42 12.23 -19.27
C GLY A 5 -33.94 12.42 -20.68
N GLY A 6 -33.19 13.20 -21.46
CA GLY A 6 -33.49 13.43 -22.87
C GLY A 6 -33.51 12.12 -23.68
N PRO A 7 -33.97 12.18 -24.94
CA PRO A 7 -34.03 11.00 -25.83
C PRO A 7 -32.71 10.22 -25.89
N ALA A 8 -31.57 10.93 -25.83
CA ALA A 8 -30.23 10.32 -25.82
C ALA A 8 -29.98 9.43 -24.58
N GLU A 9 -30.42 9.86 -23.40
CA GLU A 9 -30.27 9.09 -22.16
C GLU A 9 -31.13 7.82 -22.19
N GLN A 10 -32.33 7.89 -22.78
CA GLN A 10 -33.22 6.74 -22.94
C GLN A 10 -32.65 5.71 -23.93
N THR A 11 -32.05 6.17 -25.03
CA THR A 11 -31.37 5.27 -25.97
C THR A 11 -30.14 4.61 -25.35
N PHE A 12 -29.37 5.35 -24.53
CA PHE A 12 -28.21 4.80 -23.85
C PHE A 12 -28.60 3.75 -22.82
N ALA A 13 -29.66 4.00 -22.04
CA ALA A 13 -30.21 3.02 -21.12
C ALA A 13 -30.68 1.74 -21.83
N THR A 14 -31.27 1.88 -23.01
CA THR A 14 -31.72 0.72 -23.82
C THR A 14 -30.53 -0.09 -24.36
N LEU A 15 -29.43 0.57 -24.72
CA LEU A 15 -28.26 -0.08 -25.33
C LEU A 15 -27.30 -0.70 -24.30
N VAL A 16 -27.09 -0.03 -23.17
CA VAL A 16 -26.10 -0.42 -22.15
C VAL A 16 -26.76 -1.12 -20.96
N GLY A 17 -28.09 -0.99 -20.81
CA GLY A 17 -28.84 -1.57 -19.68
C GLY A 17 -28.65 -0.82 -18.36
N LEU A 18 -28.08 0.39 -18.38
CA LEU A 18 -27.81 1.21 -17.21
C LEU A 18 -28.55 2.54 -17.26
N GLU A 19 -29.22 2.92 -16.16
CA GLU A 19 -29.95 4.18 -16.05
C GLU A 19 -29.08 5.26 -15.38
N LEU A 20 -28.93 6.40 -16.05
CA LEU A 20 -28.23 7.56 -15.49
C LEU A 20 -29.18 8.38 -14.63
N ARG A 21 -28.89 8.49 -13.33
CA ARG A 21 -29.65 9.35 -12.41
C ARG A 21 -29.19 10.81 -12.57
N PRO A 22 -30.07 11.76 -12.98
CA PRO A 22 -29.66 13.15 -13.25
C PRO A 22 -29.02 13.87 -12.05
N ARG A 23 -29.33 13.42 -10.83
CA ARG A 23 -28.69 13.92 -9.61
C ARG A 23 -27.23 13.49 -9.52
N ARG A 24 -26.95 12.19 -9.73
CA ARG A 24 -25.59 11.61 -9.66
C ARG A 24 -24.70 12.15 -10.79
N LEU A 25 -25.25 12.39 -11.98
CA LEU A 25 -24.49 12.98 -13.10
C LEU A 25 -24.01 14.41 -12.78
N ARG A 26 -24.87 15.23 -12.15
CA ARG A 26 -24.48 16.57 -11.69
C ARG A 26 -23.42 16.51 -10.58
N ALA A 27 -23.57 15.60 -9.63
CA ALA A 27 -22.57 15.38 -8.57
C ALA A 27 -21.20 14.99 -9.16
N ALA A 28 -21.17 14.02 -10.08
CA ALA A 28 -19.94 13.63 -10.78
C ALA A 28 -19.32 14.79 -11.55
N SER A 29 -20.13 15.59 -12.26
CA SER A 29 -19.61 16.77 -12.97
C SER A 29 -19.00 17.80 -12.03
N ALA A 30 -19.56 17.98 -10.83
CA ALA A 30 -19.03 18.89 -9.82
C ALA A 30 -17.71 18.39 -9.25
N LEU A 31 -17.61 17.09 -8.93
CA LEU A 31 -16.37 16.46 -8.48
C LEU A 31 -15.24 16.63 -9.49
N TRP A 32 -15.49 16.27 -10.75
CA TRP A 32 -14.44 16.35 -11.78
C TRP A 32 -14.01 17.78 -12.10
N LYS A 33 -14.93 18.74 -11.97
CA LYS A 33 -14.60 20.16 -12.05
C LYS A 33 -13.71 20.58 -10.88
N LEU A 34 -14.06 20.20 -9.65
CA LEU A 34 -13.29 20.53 -8.46
C LEU A 34 -11.87 19.96 -8.51
N VAL A 35 -11.73 18.68 -8.87
CA VAL A 35 -10.42 18.02 -9.03
C VAL A 35 -9.59 18.71 -10.10
N GLY A 36 -10.19 19.05 -11.24
CA GLY A 36 -9.50 19.79 -12.29
C GLY A 36 -9.09 21.21 -11.88
N ASP A 37 -9.93 21.91 -11.12
CA ASP A 37 -9.67 23.27 -10.63
C ASP A 37 -8.56 23.29 -9.54
N GLN A 38 -8.48 22.27 -8.67
CA GLN A 38 -7.50 22.20 -7.58
C GLN A 38 -6.17 21.54 -7.95
N HIS A 39 -6.21 20.45 -8.72
CA HIS A 39 -5.04 19.58 -8.98
C HIS A 39 -4.62 19.56 -10.45
N GLY A 40 -5.35 20.24 -11.33
CA GLY A 40 -5.08 20.28 -12.75
C GLY A 40 -5.59 19.07 -13.53
N ILE A 41 -5.53 19.19 -14.86
CA ILE A 41 -6.04 18.17 -15.79
C ILE A 41 -5.20 16.89 -15.74
N ASP A 42 -3.88 17.00 -15.62
CA ASP A 42 -2.99 15.83 -15.62
C ASP A 42 -3.27 14.89 -14.44
N LYS A 43 -3.48 15.44 -13.24
CA LYS A 43 -3.83 14.64 -12.05
C LYS A 43 -5.19 13.98 -12.21
N ARG A 44 -6.18 14.73 -12.71
CA ARG A 44 -7.53 14.23 -12.99
C ARG A 44 -7.49 13.05 -13.97
N ASP A 45 -6.72 13.19 -15.04
CA ASP A 45 -6.64 12.21 -16.10
C ASP A 45 -5.80 10.98 -15.70
N ASN A 46 -4.79 11.16 -14.82
CA ASN A 46 -4.02 10.07 -14.24
C ASN A 46 -4.88 9.09 -13.41
N LEU A 47 -5.97 9.54 -12.79
CA LEU A 47 -6.88 8.65 -12.04
C LEU A 47 -7.42 7.50 -12.90
N TRP A 48 -7.52 7.67 -14.22
CA TRP A 48 -7.97 6.63 -15.14
C TRP A 48 -6.91 5.56 -15.43
N SER A 49 -5.66 5.75 -14.97
CA SER A 49 -4.59 4.75 -15.10
C SER A 49 -4.89 3.47 -14.33
N HIS A 50 -5.66 3.57 -13.24
CA HIS A 50 -6.04 2.45 -12.40
C HIS A 50 -7.50 2.59 -11.93
N PRO A 51 -8.35 1.57 -12.15
CA PRO A 51 -9.77 1.63 -11.80
C PRO A 51 -10.02 1.80 -10.30
N ASP A 52 -9.08 1.37 -9.45
CA ASP A 52 -9.19 1.45 -7.99
C ASP A 52 -9.02 2.88 -7.45
N LEU A 53 -8.47 3.79 -8.27
CA LEU A 53 -8.31 5.21 -7.92
C LEU A 53 -9.58 6.02 -8.21
N MET A 54 -10.58 5.41 -8.86
CA MET A 54 -11.79 6.11 -9.26
C MET A 54 -12.64 6.52 -8.04
N PRO A 55 -13.28 7.69 -8.08
CA PRO A 55 -14.22 8.10 -7.04
C PRO A 55 -15.37 7.08 -6.90
N THR A 56 -15.74 6.80 -5.67
CA THR A 56 -16.88 5.96 -5.29
C THR A 56 -18.18 6.76 -5.28
N ALA A 57 -19.30 6.10 -4.95
CA ALA A 57 -20.57 6.79 -4.82
C ALA A 57 -20.60 7.80 -3.65
N ASP A 58 -19.84 7.55 -2.58
CA ASP A 58 -19.80 8.39 -1.39
C ASP A 58 -18.99 9.67 -1.67
N ASP A 59 -17.91 9.56 -2.45
CA ASP A 59 -17.13 10.71 -2.94
C ASP A 59 -17.99 11.66 -3.79
N LEU A 60 -19.07 11.17 -4.43
CA LEU A 60 -20.03 12.04 -5.13
C LEU A 60 -20.93 12.84 -4.18
N ASP A 61 -21.16 12.33 -2.98
CA ASP A 61 -21.97 13.01 -1.97
C ASP A 61 -21.13 14.07 -1.22
N ASP A 62 -19.81 13.86 -1.06
CA ASP A 62 -18.84 14.88 -0.62
C ASP A 62 -17.61 14.99 -1.58
N PRO A 63 -17.70 15.83 -2.62
CA PRO A 63 -16.61 16.00 -3.57
C PRO A 63 -15.35 16.65 -3.00
N LEU A 64 -15.48 17.43 -1.92
CA LEU A 64 -14.35 18.16 -1.35
C LEU A 64 -13.43 17.20 -0.61
N GLU A 65 -14.01 16.29 0.17
CA GLU A 65 -13.26 15.25 0.89
C GLU A 65 -12.39 14.41 -0.06
N PHE A 66 -12.93 13.98 -1.20
CA PHE A 66 -12.16 13.27 -2.23
C PHE A 66 -10.98 14.10 -2.76
N ALA A 67 -11.23 15.37 -3.08
CA ALA A 67 -10.22 16.25 -3.63
C ALA A 67 -9.09 16.54 -2.61
N GLU A 68 -9.40 16.67 -1.33
CA GLU A 68 -8.41 16.82 -0.26
C GLU A 68 -7.56 15.55 -0.09
N ARG A 69 -8.21 14.37 -0.05
CA ARG A 69 -7.52 13.07 0.02
C ARG A 69 -6.55 12.87 -1.15
N LEU A 70 -6.97 13.21 -2.37
CA LEU A 70 -6.15 13.12 -3.57
C LEU A 70 -4.88 13.99 -3.50
N GLY A 71 -4.96 15.14 -2.82
CA GLY A 71 -3.81 16.02 -2.57
C GLY A 71 -2.87 15.46 -1.49
N ALA A 72 -3.42 14.87 -0.44
CA ALA A 72 -2.64 14.29 0.66
C ALA A 72 -1.79 13.09 0.22
N ASP A 73 -2.31 12.23 -0.68
CA ASP A 73 -1.54 11.12 -1.24
C ASP A 73 -0.35 11.61 -2.08
N ALA A 74 -0.47 12.79 -2.71
CA ALA A 74 0.59 13.38 -3.51
C ALA A 74 1.72 13.98 -2.65
N SER A 75 1.36 14.64 -1.53
CA SER A 75 2.36 15.24 -0.64
C SER A 75 3.21 14.18 0.07
N GLY A 76 2.61 13.04 0.45
CA GLY A 76 3.35 11.92 1.05
C GLY A 76 4.43 11.32 0.13
N LEU A 77 4.21 11.34 -1.19
CA LEU A 77 5.17 10.87 -2.19
C LEU A 77 6.18 11.93 -2.61
N ALA A 78 5.84 13.22 -2.55
CA ALA A 78 6.75 14.31 -2.89
C ALA A 78 7.85 14.52 -1.85
N ASP A 79 7.56 14.29 -0.56
CA ASP A 79 8.54 14.35 0.53
C ASP A 79 9.33 13.05 0.71
N PHE A 80 8.91 11.95 0.07
CA PHE A 80 9.56 10.65 0.16
C PHE A 80 10.54 10.45 -1.01
N ASP A 81 11.85 10.54 -0.74
CA ASP A 81 12.89 10.16 -1.70
C ASP A 81 13.23 8.67 -1.54
N PRO A 82 12.73 7.79 -2.43
CA PRO A 82 12.96 6.35 -2.32
C PRO A 82 14.44 5.97 -2.50
N ILE A 83 15.21 6.74 -3.26
CA ILE A 83 16.63 6.48 -3.48
C ILE A 83 17.43 6.84 -2.23
N ALA A 84 17.10 7.97 -1.59
CA ALA A 84 17.73 8.35 -0.32
C ALA A 84 17.46 7.33 0.79
N GLU A 85 16.25 6.76 0.85
CA GLU A 85 15.93 5.72 1.84
C GLU A 85 16.71 4.43 1.59
N LEU A 86 16.77 3.97 0.33
CA LEU A 86 17.54 2.79 -0.04
C LEU A 86 19.02 2.94 0.34
N ASN A 87 19.64 4.06 -0.01
CA ASN A 87 21.04 4.35 0.36
C ASN A 87 21.27 4.36 1.88
N ARG A 88 20.30 4.85 2.67
CA ARG A 88 20.39 4.83 4.13
C ARG A 88 20.36 3.40 4.67
N THR A 89 19.48 2.55 4.12
CA THR A 89 19.41 1.14 4.52
C THR A 89 20.67 0.37 4.17
N GLU A 90 21.24 0.58 2.97
CA GLU A 90 22.50 -0.04 2.55
C GLU A 90 23.64 0.36 3.49
N LYS A 91 23.80 1.65 3.75
CA LYS A 91 24.84 2.13 4.67
C LYS A 91 24.69 1.54 6.09
N ALA A 92 23.46 1.45 6.60
CA ALA A 92 23.21 0.81 7.90
C ALA A 92 23.45 -0.71 7.90
N THR A 93 23.48 -1.36 6.74
CA THR A 93 23.91 -2.76 6.61
C THR A 93 25.43 -2.89 6.51
N GLU A 94 26.11 -1.97 5.82
CA GLU A 94 27.57 -1.90 5.74
C GLU A 94 28.21 -1.61 7.10
N ASP A 95 27.66 -0.66 7.87
CA ASP A 95 28.15 -0.33 9.22
C ASP A 95 28.03 -1.53 10.18
N ARG A 96 26.99 -2.36 10.05
CA ARG A 96 26.84 -3.62 10.81
C ARG A 96 27.79 -4.72 10.34
N ALA A 97 28.11 -4.75 9.05
CA ALA A 97 29.05 -5.72 8.49
C ALA A 97 30.51 -5.37 8.86
N GLY A 98 30.85 -4.09 8.98
CA GLY A 98 32.18 -3.63 9.38
C GLY A 98 32.52 -3.83 10.87
N ASP A 99 31.52 -3.83 11.75
CA ASP A 99 31.71 -4.09 13.20
C ASP A 99 32.00 -5.58 13.49
N ALA A 100 31.56 -6.50 12.61
CA ALA A 100 31.82 -7.93 12.75
C ALA A 100 33.25 -8.36 12.35
N ASP A 101 34.05 -7.48 11.73
CA ASP A 101 35.40 -7.81 11.21
C ASP A 101 36.56 -7.25 12.05
N SER A 102 36.30 -6.36 13.03
CA SER A 102 37.36 -5.70 13.84
C SER A 102 37.57 -6.26 15.25
N GLY A 103 37.15 -7.51 15.49
CA GLY A 103 37.06 -8.09 16.82
C GLY A 103 37.65 -9.48 17.01
N ASP A 104 38.75 -9.89 16.37
CA ASP A 104 39.62 -10.93 16.94
C ASP A 104 41.00 -11.01 16.28
N THR A 105 42.01 -10.37 16.86
CA THR A 105 43.40 -10.88 16.83
C THR A 105 44.17 -10.30 18.00
N ARG A 106 44.36 -11.06 19.08
CA ARG A 106 45.66 -11.21 19.79
C ARG A 106 45.74 -12.56 20.53
N ASP A 107 46.65 -13.37 19.99
CA ASP A 107 47.38 -14.52 20.54
C ASP A 107 47.50 -14.65 22.07
N ALA A 108 47.35 -15.87 22.59
CA ALA A 108 48.48 -16.76 22.95
C ALA A 108 48.11 -17.82 24.03
N ALA A 109 48.15 -19.08 23.59
CA ALA A 109 48.70 -20.28 24.25
C ALA A 109 48.59 -20.54 25.78
N SER A 110 48.00 -21.71 26.06
CA SER A 110 48.42 -22.76 27.00
C SER A 110 48.02 -22.68 28.49
N LYS A 111 47.06 -23.55 28.86
CA LYS A 111 47.33 -24.69 29.77
C LYS A 111 46.18 -25.68 29.76
N GLY A 112 46.51 -26.96 29.56
CA GLY A 112 45.55 -28.06 29.63
C GLY A 112 45.11 -28.38 31.05
N THR A 113 43.93 -29.01 31.17
CA THR A 113 43.66 -30.03 32.19
C THR A 113 42.58 -30.97 31.67
N GLU A 114 42.85 -32.26 31.83
CA GLU A 114 42.04 -33.42 31.48
C GLU A 114 40.83 -33.62 32.40
N GLY A 115 39.88 -34.43 31.93
CA GLY A 115 38.78 -35.07 32.69
C GLY A 115 37.48 -34.25 32.64
N ASP A 116 36.30 -34.80 32.37
CA ASP A 116 35.81 -36.17 32.46
C ASP A 116 34.44 -36.20 31.74
N THR A 117 34.17 -37.23 30.95
CA THR A 117 32.84 -37.59 30.43
C THR A 117 32.68 -39.04 30.82
N PRO A 118 31.61 -39.47 31.53
CA PRO A 118 30.29 -39.56 30.90
C PRO A 118 29.08 -39.40 31.83
N GLY A 119 27.92 -39.08 31.25
CA GLY A 119 26.66 -39.06 31.99
C GLY A 119 25.44 -38.80 31.12
N ASN A 120 25.07 -39.81 30.34
CA ASN A 120 23.79 -39.93 29.62
C ASN A 120 22.57 -39.63 30.51
N THR A 121 21.59 -38.86 30.01
CA THR A 121 20.15 -39.08 30.25
C THR A 121 19.38 -38.35 29.14
N GLU A 122 19.26 -39.05 28.01
CA GLU A 122 18.00 -39.35 27.34
C GLU A 122 16.74 -38.89 28.08
N ASN A 123 15.96 -38.02 27.44
CA ASN A 123 14.51 -38.17 27.37
C ASN A 123 14.00 -37.40 26.13
N ASP A 124 13.77 -38.19 25.10
CA ASP A 124 12.76 -37.96 24.06
C ASP A 124 11.41 -37.54 24.68
N ASP A 125 10.77 -36.53 24.10
CA ASP A 125 9.34 -36.66 23.74
C ASP A 125 8.95 -35.67 22.62
N PRO A 126 8.80 -36.14 21.37
CA PRO A 126 8.15 -35.41 20.30
C PRO A 126 6.64 -35.76 20.29
N GLY A 127 5.83 -34.92 20.93
CA GLY A 127 4.38 -35.02 20.88
C GLY A 127 3.80 -34.73 19.48
N THR A 128 3.59 -35.79 18.71
CA THR A 128 2.99 -35.79 17.37
C THR A 128 1.46 -36.02 17.42
N GLY A 129 0.70 -35.10 16.80
CA GLY A 129 -0.56 -35.31 16.04
C GLY A 129 -1.91 -35.46 16.80
N PRO A 130 -3.07 -35.64 16.10
CA PRO A 130 -3.44 -35.29 14.72
C PRO A 130 -4.88 -34.68 14.53
N ARG A 131 -5.17 -34.24 13.28
CA ARG A 131 -6.45 -34.16 12.51
C ARG A 131 -7.82 -34.29 13.22
N THR A 132 -8.80 -33.46 12.82
CA THR A 132 -10.03 -33.87 12.06
C THR A 132 -10.92 -32.68 11.68
N ASP A 133 -11.54 -32.80 10.49
CA ASP A 133 -12.64 -32.00 9.94
C ASP A 133 -13.86 -31.85 10.87
N GLY A 134 -14.59 -30.75 10.66
CA GLY A 134 -15.96 -30.52 11.09
C GLY A 134 -16.63 -29.51 10.18
#